data_AF-A0AA38T5V9-F1
#
_entry.id   AF-A0AA38T5V9-F1
#
_cell.length_a   1.000
_cell.length_b   1.000
_cell.length_c   1.000
_cell.angle_alpha   90.00
_cell.angle_beta   90.00
_cell.angle_gamma   90.00
#
_symmetry.space_group_name_H-M   'P 1'
#
loop_
_entity.id
_entity.type
_entity.pdbx_description
1 polymer ?
#
loop_
_entity_poly.entity_id
_entity_poly.type
_entity_poly.pdbx_seq_one_letter_code
_entity_poly.pdbx_strand_id
1 'polypeptide(L)'
;MSCYGVNRTEVMAGDWYCSTFNCGAHNYASRTGCYRCGAPKDYTTTAITGGCYTQNLNVLPGWKSGDWICNRLGCGIHNYASRMECYKCKTPRE
;
A
#
# COMPACT_ATOMS: atom_id res chain seq x y z
N MET A 1 -16.54 -35.41 -19.09
CA MET A 1 -15.71 -34.34 -19.67
C MET A 1 -15.36 -33.35 -18.55
N SER A 2 -14.46 -33.70 -17.63
CA SER A 2 -14.03 -32.77 -16.58
C SER A 2 -12.91 -31.90 -17.15
N CYS A 3 -13.25 -30.65 -17.46
CA CYS A 3 -12.29 -29.64 -17.87
C CYS A 3 -11.31 -29.36 -16.73
N TYR A 4 -10.03 -29.57 -17.03
CA TYR A 4 -8.90 -29.20 -16.19
C TYR A 4 -8.89 -27.71 -15.85
N GLY A 5 -8.47 -27.41 -14.62
CA GLY A 5 -7.54 -26.32 -14.36
C GLY A 5 -8.09 -24.90 -14.41
N VAL A 6 -8.43 -24.36 -13.24
CA VAL A 6 -7.96 -23.01 -12.91
C VAL A 6 -7.70 -22.96 -11.41
N ASN A 7 -6.41 -22.88 -11.06
CA ASN A 7 -5.94 -22.48 -9.74
C ASN A 7 -6.26 -20.97 -9.59
N ARG A 8 -7.55 -20.63 -9.49
CA ARG A 8 -7.95 -19.28 -9.12
C ARG A 8 -7.84 -19.24 -7.62
N THR A 9 -6.79 -18.60 -7.12
CA THR A 9 -6.83 -18.02 -5.77
C THR A 9 -8.09 -17.18 -5.71
N GLU A 10 -9.14 -17.76 -5.16
CA GLU A 10 -10.47 -17.18 -5.13
C GLU A 10 -10.35 -15.90 -4.31
N VAL A 11 -10.39 -14.75 -4.98
CA VAL A 11 -10.44 -13.45 -4.33
C VAL A 11 -11.69 -13.48 -3.45
N MET A 12 -11.51 -13.53 -2.13
CA MET A 12 -12.60 -13.68 -1.19
C MET A 12 -13.44 -12.39 -1.15
N ALA A 13 -14.69 -12.51 -0.72
CA ALA A 13 -15.56 -11.35 -0.56
C ALA A 13 -14.90 -10.31 0.37
N GLY A 14 -14.61 -9.13 -0.16
CA GLY A 14 -14.00 -8.02 0.58
C GLY A 14 -12.49 -7.85 0.38
N ASP A 15 -11.82 -8.82 -0.25
CA ASP A 15 -10.45 -8.66 -0.73
C ASP A 15 -10.41 -7.58 -1.82
N TRP A 16 -9.29 -6.88 -1.91
CA TRP A 16 -9.17 -5.70 -2.75
C TRP A 16 -7.80 -5.60 -3.40
N TYR A 17 -7.78 -5.12 -4.64
CA TYR A 17 -6.54 -4.83 -5.35
C TYR A 17 -6.13 -3.38 -5.13
N CYS A 18 -4.85 -3.17 -4.90
CA CYS A 18 -4.32 -1.82 -4.74
C CYS A 18 -4.41 -1.05 -6.07
N SER A 19 -5.14 0.07 -6.04
CA SER A 19 -5.37 1.03 -7.12
C SER A 19 -4.17 1.95 -7.38
N THR A 20 -3.18 1.99 -6.48
CA THR A 20 -1.99 2.81 -6.65
C THR A 20 -1.25 2.43 -7.92
N PHE A 21 -0.90 3.44 -8.73
CA PHE A 21 -0.18 3.27 -9.98
C PHE A 21 1.05 2.38 -9.80
N ASN A 22 1.20 1.37 -10.66
CA ASN A 22 2.23 0.32 -10.60
C ASN A 22 2.24 -0.60 -9.35
N CYS A 23 1.21 -0.57 -8.48
CA CYS A 23 1.11 -1.48 -7.35
C CYS A 23 0.35 -2.77 -7.68
N GLY A 24 -0.96 -2.67 -7.97
CA GLY A 24 -1.82 -3.80 -8.37
C GLY A 24 -1.89 -4.97 -7.38
N ALA A 25 -1.40 -4.78 -6.15
CA ALA A 25 -1.22 -5.88 -5.21
C ALA A 25 -2.54 -6.32 -4.58
N HIS A 26 -2.74 -7.64 -4.41
CA HIS A 26 -3.92 -8.22 -3.79
C HIS A 26 -3.86 -8.16 -2.26
N ASN A 27 -4.86 -7.57 -1.63
CA ASN A 27 -4.91 -7.41 -0.18
C ASN A 27 -6.12 -8.14 0.39
N TYR A 28 -5.90 -8.83 1.51
CA TYR A 28 -7.00 -9.44 2.27
C TYR A 28 -7.97 -8.39 2.82
N ALA A 29 -9.24 -8.76 2.92
CA ALA A 29 -10.34 -7.90 3.36
C ALA A 29 -10.09 -7.18 4.69
N SER A 30 -9.35 -7.82 5.61
CA SER A 30 -9.00 -7.28 6.92
C SER A 30 -7.98 -6.14 6.87
N ARG A 31 -7.32 -5.92 5.73
CA ARG A 31 -6.30 -4.88 5.60
C ARG A 31 -6.92 -3.53 5.24
N THR A 32 -6.63 -2.54 6.08
CA THR A 32 -6.97 -1.14 5.85
C THR A 32 -5.98 -0.42 4.93
N GLY A 33 -4.82 -1.03 4.67
CA GLY A 33 -3.80 -0.52 3.76
C GLY A 33 -3.06 -1.63 3.04
N CYS A 34 -2.48 -1.29 1.89
CA CYS A 34 -1.88 -2.25 0.98
C CYS A 34 -0.63 -2.86 1.60
N TYR A 35 -0.49 -4.19 1.58
CA TYR A 35 0.68 -4.88 2.14
C TYR A 35 1.99 -4.51 1.42
N ARG A 36 1.90 -4.05 0.16
CA ARG A 36 3.04 -3.76 -0.70
C ARG A 36 3.49 -2.30 -0.63
N CYS A 37 2.55 -1.35 -0.65
CA CYS A 37 2.86 0.07 -0.74
C CYS A 37 2.28 0.92 0.39
N GLY A 38 1.50 0.32 1.30
CA GLY A 38 0.87 1.04 2.40
C GLY A 38 -0.37 1.85 2.02
N ALA A 39 -0.66 2.04 0.73
CA ALA A 39 -1.81 2.83 0.27
C ALA A 39 -3.11 2.35 0.91
N PRO A 40 -4.01 3.26 1.33
CA PRO A 40 -5.26 2.88 1.97
C PRO A 40 -6.13 2.05 1.03
N LYS A 41 -6.99 1.22 1.61
CA LYS A 41 -8.13 0.67 0.88
C LYS A 41 -9.05 1.82 0.50
N ASP A 42 -9.12 2.17 -0.79
CA ASP A 42 -10.01 3.21 -1.30
C ASP A 42 -11.48 2.81 -1.09
N TYR A 43 -12.05 3.21 0.04
CA TYR A 43 -13.47 3.05 0.34
C TYR A 43 -14.24 4.23 -0.26
N THR A 44 -14.39 4.29 -1.59
CA THR A 44 -15.30 5.26 -2.23
C THR A 44 -16.77 4.84 -2.13
N THR A 45 -17.11 3.84 -1.31
CA THR A 45 -18.50 3.60 -0.94
C THR A 45 -18.60 3.16 0.51
N THR A 46 -19.06 4.10 1.34
CA THR A 46 -19.78 3.86 2.60
C THR A 46 -18.96 3.39 3.80
N ALA A 47 -18.36 4.34 4.51
CA ALA A 47 -18.19 4.25 5.96
C ALA A 47 -18.33 5.63 6.59
N ILE A 48 -19.58 6.12 6.60
CA ILE A 48 -20.05 6.98 7.68
C ILE A 48 -19.79 6.22 8.98
N THR A 49 -19.08 6.82 9.92
CA THR A 49 -18.80 6.35 11.30
C THR A 49 -17.43 5.70 11.51
N GLY A 50 -16.51 6.47 12.08
CA GLY A 50 -15.41 5.89 12.88
C GLY A 50 -14.02 6.50 12.72
N GLY A 51 -13.89 7.83 12.84
CA GLY A 51 -12.67 8.58 13.23
C GLY A 51 -11.41 8.38 12.36
N CYS A 52 -10.79 9.37 11.73
CA CYS A 52 -10.85 10.81 11.84
C CYS A 52 -10.39 11.38 10.48
N TYR A 53 -11.28 12.11 9.83
CA TYR A 53 -10.98 12.91 8.65
C TYR A 53 -10.81 14.36 9.13
N THR A 54 -9.58 14.81 9.30
CA THR A 54 -9.28 16.25 9.31
C THR A 54 -8.28 16.52 8.20
N GLN A 55 -8.84 16.74 7.01
CA GLN A 55 -8.48 17.82 6.09
C GLN A 55 -6.99 18.18 6.08
N ASN A 56 -6.18 17.38 5.40
CA ASN A 56 -5.10 17.89 4.57
C ASN A 56 -4.87 16.94 3.40
N LEU A 57 -5.20 17.42 2.20
CA LEU A 57 -5.13 16.73 0.91
C LEU A 57 -3.69 16.43 0.45
N ASN A 58 -2.78 15.97 1.32
CA ASN A 58 -1.39 15.69 0.91
C ASN A 58 -0.60 14.68 1.75
N VAL A 59 -1.20 14.00 2.73
CA VAL A 59 -0.50 12.94 3.47
C VAL A 59 -1.27 11.64 3.34
N LEU A 60 -0.81 10.81 2.41
CA LEU A 60 -1.31 9.44 2.20
C LEU A 60 -1.38 8.69 3.53
N PRO A 61 -2.49 7.98 3.83
CA PRO A 61 -2.61 7.15 5.02
C PRO A 61 -1.48 6.12 5.06
N GLY A 62 -0.66 6.16 6.11
CA GLY A 62 0.53 5.31 6.26
C GLY A 62 1.87 6.03 6.13
N TRP A 63 1.89 7.25 5.57
CA TRP A 63 3.09 8.09 5.53
C TRP A 63 3.29 8.80 6.87
N LYS A 64 4.38 8.51 7.58
CA LYS A 64 4.75 9.27 8.78
C LYS A 64 5.59 10.49 8.40
N SER A 65 5.53 11.52 9.23
CA SER A 65 6.43 12.66 9.09
C SER A 65 7.89 12.18 9.13
N GLY A 66 8.68 12.54 8.13
CA GLY A 66 10.08 12.14 7.98
C GLY A 66 10.32 10.84 7.20
N ASP A 67 9.26 10.10 6.84
CA ASP A 67 9.38 8.99 5.90
C ASP A 67 9.85 9.48 4.53
N TRP A 68 10.71 8.71 3.88
CA TRP A 68 11.40 9.14 2.68
C TRP A 68 11.42 8.05 1.60
N ILE A 69 11.31 8.45 0.35
CA ILE A 69 11.52 7.59 -0.81
C ILE A 69 13.01 7.56 -1.14
N CYS A 70 13.56 6.36 -1.35
CA CYS A 70 14.93 6.24 -1.84
C CYS A 70 15.07 6.90 -3.22
N ASN A 71 15.92 7.94 -3.29
CA ASN A 71 16.18 8.74 -4.48
C ASN A 71 17.04 8.00 -5.54
N ARG A 72 17.63 6.86 -5.18
CA ARG A 72 18.46 6.07 -6.10
C ARG A 72 17.63 5.67 -7.31
N LEU A 73 18.12 6.04 -8.50
CA LEU A 73 17.53 5.63 -9.76
C LEU A 73 17.36 4.10 -9.79
N GLY A 74 16.12 3.66 -10.00
CA GLY A 74 15.73 2.25 -9.98
C GLY A 74 15.41 1.64 -8.61
N CYS A 75 15.45 2.40 -7.51
CA CYS A 75 14.98 1.94 -6.20
C CYS A 75 13.55 2.41 -5.90
N GLY A 76 13.34 3.71 -5.63
CA GLY A 76 12.02 4.29 -5.39
C GLY A 76 11.24 3.69 -4.21
N ILE A 77 11.92 3.00 -3.29
CA ILE A 77 11.28 2.30 -2.18
C ILE A 77 11.10 3.24 -0.98
N HIS A 78 9.95 3.12 -0.30
CA HIS A 78 9.64 3.81 0.96
C HIS A 78 10.50 3.31 2.12
N ASN A 79 11.02 4.24 2.90
CA ASN A 79 11.75 3.98 4.13
C ASN A 79 11.12 4.78 5.27
N TYR A 80 11.02 4.14 6.44
CA TYR A 80 10.58 4.81 7.65
C TYR A 80 11.57 5.89 8.09
N ALA A 81 11.06 6.96 8.70
CA ALA A 81 11.82 8.12 9.19
C ALA A 81 13.02 7.78 10.07
N SER A 82 12.97 6.67 10.80
CA SER A 82 14.06 6.20 11.67
C SER A 82 15.28 5.67 10.90
N ARG A 83 15.16 5.43 9.59
CA ARG A 83 16.26 4.88 8.80
C ARG A 83 17.11 5.97 8.17
N MET A 84 18.42 5.86 8.42
CA MET A 84 19.46 6.66 7.77
C MET A 84 19.89 6.11 6.41
N GLU A 85 19.46 4.89 6.07
CA GLU A 85 19.79 4.23 4.81
C GLU A 85 18.60 3.45 4.27
N CYS A 86 18.54 3.27 2.95
CA CYS A 86 17.48 2.52 2.32
C CYS A 86 17.53 1.05 2.76
N TYR A 87 16.41 0.50 3.25
CA TYR A 87 16.38 -0.88 3.74
C TYR A 87 16.75 -1.90 2.65
N LYS A 88 16.45 -1.58 1.38
CA LYS A 88 16.69 -2.42 0.21
C LYS A 88 18.08 -2.27 -0.38
N CYS A 89 18.48 -1.06 -0.78
CA CYS A 89 19.73 -0.83 -1.51
C CYS A 89 20.86 -0.21 -0.68
N LYS A 90 20.62 0.03 0.62
CA LYS A 90 21.60 0.61 1.57
C LYS A 90 22.13 1.99 1.20
N THR A 91 21.50 2.66 0.23
CA THR A 91 21.85 4.04 -0.12
C THR A 91 21.53 4.96 1.06
N PRO A 92 22.46 5.84 1.47
CA PRO A 92 22.20 6.77 2.56
C PRO A 92 21.04 7.70 2.21
N ARG A 93 20.34 8.12 3.25
CA ARG A 93 19.42 9.24 3.22
C ARG A 93 20.26 10.50 3.06
N GLU A 94 20.03 11.26 2.00
CA GLU A 94 20.62 12.59 1.82
C GLU A 94 20.11 13.60 2.85
#